data_AF-A0A7C0YWZ6-F1
#
_entry.id   AF-A0A7C0YWZ6-F1
#
_cell.length_a   1.000
_cell.length_b   1.000
_cell.length_c   1.000
_cell.angle_alpha   90.00
_cell.angle_beta   90.00
_cell.angle_gamma   90.00
#
_symmetry.space_group_name_H-M   'P 1'
#
loop_
_entity.id
_entity.type
_entity.pdbx_description
1 polymer ?
#
loop_
_entity_poly.entity_id
_entity_poly.type
_entity_poly.pdbx_seq_one_letter_code
_entity_poly.pdbx_strand_id
1 'polypeptide(L)'
;MKIDCINLRKVFNSRGEETTEATLFSGDKIGIGIAPSGASVGSKEAKLINLDKGIKNFNKIKNKFIGEFSREEFDLLLMNNLEKIGSNLTTSLSFAFFNLERDSFVSKVSGEFPIPLGNVIGGGVHHGKTDIQEILLLPVKAKNIFDAVKTNFR
;
A
#
# COMPACT_ATOMS: atom_id res chain seq x y z
N MET A 1 -16.30 -2.23 11.19
CA MET A 1 -15.25 -1.71 12.08
C MET A 1 -15.61 -0.29 12.50
N LYS A 2 -15.52 0.06 13.79
CA LYS A 2 -15.75 1.43 14.27
C LYS A 2 -14.45 2.22 14.26
N ILE A 3 -14.39 3.37 13.60
CA ILE A 3 -13.22 4.25 13.58
C ILE A 3 -13.44 5.41 14.54
N ASP A 4 -12.66 5.44 15.62
CA ASP A 4 -12.72 6.48 16.66
C ASP A 4 -11.81 7.67 16.33
N CYS A 5 -10.64 7.39 15.75
CA CYS A 5 -9.65 8.41 15.42
C CYS A 5 -8.80 8.00 14.21
N ILE A 6 -8.32 9.01 13.49
CA ILE A 6 -7.40 8.88 12.35
C ILE A 6 -6.26 9.87 12.53
N ASN A 7 -5.03 9.39 12.48
CA ASN A 7 -3.83 10.22 12.44
C ASN A 7 -3.09 10.00 11.13
N LEU A 8 -2.63 11.10 10.51
CA LEU A 8 -1.82 11.06 9.30
C LEU A 8 -0.45 11.67 9.60
N ARG A 9 0.62 11.00 9.15
CA ARG A 9 1.99 11.51 9.24
C ARG A 9 2.72 11.40 7.91
N LYS A 10 3.66 12.32 7.68
CA LYS A 10 4.61 12.23 6.57
C LYS A 10 5.77 11.32 6.99
N VAL A 11 6.09 10.34 6.17
CA VAL A 11 7.22 9.43 6.32
C VAL A 11 7.99 9.35 5.00
N PHE A 12 9.11 8.64 4.98
CA PHE A 12 9.91 8.45 3.78
C PHE A 12 9.85 6.99 3.31
N ASN A 13 9.79 6.79 2.00
CA ASN A 13 9.89 5.46 1.40
C ASN A 13 11.36 5.01 1.26
N SER A 14 11.58 3.85 0.62
CA SER A 14 12.93 3.30 0.38
C SER A 14 13.82 4.14 -0.55
N ARG A 15 13.27 5.15 -1.25
CA ARG A 15 14.00 6.10 -2.11
C ARG A 15 14.21 7.47 -1.46
N GLY A 16 13.76 7.65 -0.21
CA GLY A 16 13.81 8.95 0.47
C GLY A 16 12.74 9.95 0.00
N GLU A 17 11.72 9.50 -0.72
CA GLU A 17 10.59 10.34 -1.14
C GLU A 17 9.53 10.38 -0.03
N GLU A 18 8.88 11.55 0.15
CA GLU A 18 7.78 11.69 1.11
C GLU A 18 6.57 10.82 0.71
N THR A 19 6.00 10.10 1.68
CA THR A 19 4.73 9.38 1.56
C THR A 19 3.89 9.49 2.83
N THR A 20 2.65 9.01 2.79
CA THR A 20 1.72 9.04 3.92
C THR A 20 1.75 7.74 4.69
N GLU A 21 1.84 7.85 6.02
CA GLU A 21 1.34 6.81 6.91
C GLU A 21 0.02 7.26 7.55
N ALA A 22 -0.97 6.38 7.52
CA ALA A 22 -2.22 6.52 8.23
C ALA A 22 -2.28 5.55 9.42
N THR A 23 -2.75 6.05 10.56
CA THR A 23 -3.05 5.27 11.76
C THR A 23 -4.53 5.42 12.08
N LEU A 24 -5.27 4.32 12.11
CA LEU A 24 -6.68 4.25 12.51
C LEU A 24 -6.79 3.59 13.88
N PHE A 25 -7.65 4.14 14.73
CA PHE A 25 -7.95 3.62 16.07
C PHE A 25 -9.39 3.11 16.13
N SER A 26 -9.57 1.92 16.71
CA SER A 26 -10.87 1.27 16.93
C SER A 26 -10.88 0.59 18.30
N GLY A 27 -11.35 1.29 19.33
CA GLY A 27 -11.16 0.88 20.73
C GLY A 27 -9.67 0.60 21.01
N ASP A 28 -9.36 -0.62 21.43
CA ASP A 28 -7.99 -1.05 21.72
C ASP A 28 -7.19 -1.51 20.48
N LYS A 29 -7.81 -1.50 19.28
CA LYS A 29 -7.16 -1.91 18.04
C LYS A 29 -6.55 -0.72 17.31
N ILE A 30 -5.39 -0.96 16.70
CA ILE A 30 -4.66 0.02 15.90
C ILE A 30 -4.33 -0.59 14.54
N GLY A 31 -4.70 0.10 13.48
CA GLY A 31 -4.34 -0.26 12.10
C GLY A 31 -3.42 0.80 11.52
N ILE A 32 -2.28 0.36 10.96
CA ILE A 32 -1.29 1.25 10.35
C ILE A 32 -1.15 0.89 8.88
N GLY A 33 -1.16 1.88 8.00
CA GLY A 33 -0.97 1.69 6.57
C GLY A 33 -0.06 2.76 5.99
N ILE A 34 0.89 2.35 5.15
CA ILE A 34 1.82 3.26 4.46
C ILE A 34 1.61 3.09 2.96
N ALA A 35 1.44 4.19 2.23
CA ALA A 35 1.32 4.12 0.78
C ALA A 35 2.71 3.91 0.13
N PRO A 36 2.86 2.95 -0.79
CA PRO A 36 4.05 2.85 -1.62
C PRO A 36 4.06 3.99 -2.65
N SER A 37 5.19 4.17 -3.34
CA SER A 37 5.26 5.02 -4.53
C SER A 37 5.98 4.29 -5.67
N GLY A 38 5.54 4.57 -6.90
CA GLY A 38 6.17 4.08 -8.13
C GLY A 38 7.03 5.16 -8.80
N ALA A 39 8.08 4.74 -9.51
CA ALA A 39 8.91 5.62 -10.34
C ALA A 39 8.45 5.66 -11.80
N SER A 40 8.01 4.53 -12.34
CA SER A 40 7.42 4.41 -13.69
C SER A 40 5.91 4.45 -13.61
N VAL A 41 5.36 5.66 -13.47
CA VAL A 41 3.91 5.88 -13.38
C VAL A 41 3.26 5.98 -14.76
N GLY A 42 2.20 5.20 -14.98
CA GLY A 42 1.37 5.25 -16.19
C GLY A 42 0.37 6.40 -16.18
N SER A 43 0.00 6.91 -17.37
CA SER A 43 -0.95 8.04 -17.51
C SER A 43 -2.38 7.73 -17.06
N LYS A 44 -2.72 6.45 -16.89
CA LYS A 44 -4.04 5.97 -16.45
C LYS A 44 -4.08 5.57 -14.96
N GLU A 45 -2.99 5.76 -14.22
CA GLU A 45 -2.94 5.42 -12.80
C GLU A 45 -3.74 6.41 -11.93
N ALA A 46 -4.14 5.94 -10.76
CA ALA A 46 -4.73 6.79 -9.73
C ALA A 46 -3.73 7.87 -9.30
N LYS A 47 -4.11 9.14 -9.48
CA LYS A 47 -3.20 10.27 -9.35
C LYS A 47 -2.74 10.50 -7.92
N LEU A 48 -1.43 10.71 -7.77
CA LEU A 48 -0.87 11.26 -6.55
C LEU A 48 -1.17 12.76 -6.47
N ILE A 49 -1.36 13.24 -5.24
CA ILE A 49 -1.44 14.67 -4.94
C ILE A 49 -0.29 15.03 -4.00
N ASN A 50 0.19 16.27 -4.09
CA ASN A 50 1.12 16.81 -3.11
C ASN A 50 0.63 16.52 -1.68
N LEU A 51 1.51 15.95 -0.87
CA LEU A 51 1.16 15.34 0.41
C LEU A 51 0.54 16.34 1.39
N ASP A 52 1.13 17.53 1.52
CA ASP A 52 0.61 18.57 2.42
C ASP A 52 -0.77 19.06 1.97
N LYS A 53 -1.00 19.18 0.65
CA LYS A 53 -2.32 19.49 0.09
C LYS A 53 -3.32 18.37 0.37
N GLY A 54 -2.92 17.11 0.19
CA GLY A 54 -3.75 15.93 0.46
C GLY A 54 -4.20 15.88 1.93
N ILE A 55 -3.26 16.01 2.86
CA ILE A 55 -3.54 16.02 4.31
C ILE A 55 -4.44 17.20 4.68
N LYS A 56 -4.17 18.40 4.15
CA LYS A 56 -5.02 19.58 4.37
C LYS A 56 -6.45 19.35 3.87
N ASN A 57 -6.61 18.73 2.71
CA ASN A 57 -7.92 18.40 2.15
C ASN A 57 -8.63 17.31 2.98
N PHE A 58 -7.91 16.28 3.40
CA PHE A 58 -8.43 15.23 4.26
C PHE A 58 -8.94 15.78 5.58
N ASN A 59 -8.18 16.67 6.23
CA ASN A 59 -8.59 17.28 7.50
C ASN A 59 -9.94 18.02 7.42
N LYS A 60 -10.32 18.56 6.26
CA LYS A 60 -11.65 19.18 6.05
C LYS A 60 -12.80 18.17 5.98
N ILE A 61 -12.51 16.93 5.60
CA ILE A 61 -13.51 15.85 5.43
C ILE A 61 -13.35 14.74 6.48
N LYS A 62 -12.38 14.84 7.38
CA LYS A 62 -12.00 13.81 8.37
C LYS A 62 -13.18 13.27 9.16
N ASN A 63 -14.12 14.14 9.56
CA ASN A 63 -15.30 13.74 10.33
C ASN A 63 -16.19 12.74 9.60
N LYS A 64 -16.15 12.69 8.26
CA LYS A 64 -16.90 11.69 7.47
C LYS A 64 -16.30 10.28 7.57
N PHE A 65 -15.06 10.16 8.03
CA PHE A 65 -14.34 8.88 8.18
C PHE A 65 -14.35 8.37 9.63
N ILE A 66 -15.09 9.04 10.53
CA ILE A 66 -15.27 8.64 11.92
C ILE A 66 -16.68 8.03 12.04
N GLY A 67 -16.79 6.84 12.64
CA GLY A 67 -18.04 6.09 12.69
C GLY A 67 -17.86 4.62 12.38
N GLU A 68 -18.95 3.92 12.10
CA GLU A 68 -18.94 2.50 11.75
C GLU A 68 -18.94 2.33 10.23
N PHE A 69 -18.06 1.44 9.74
CA PHE A 69 -17.94 1.12 8.32
C PHE A 69 -17.69 -0.36 8.11
N SER A 70 -18.21 -0.94 7.03
CA SER A 70 -17.59 -2.11 6.39
C SER A 70 -16.34 -1.68 5.61
N ARG A 71 -15.54 -2.65 5.16
CA ARG A 71 -14.40 -2.38 4.29
C ARG A 71 -14.82 -1.74 2.97
N GLU A 72 -15.87 -2.27 2.36
CA GLU A 72 -16.42 -1.79 1.08
C GLU A 72 -16.94 -0.36 1.22
N GLU A 73 -17.64 -0.04 2.32
CA GLU A 73 -18.11 1.32 2.61
C GLU A 73 -16.95 2.30 2.77
N PHE A 74 -15.90 1.90 3.51
CA PHE A 74 -14.73 2.73 3.73
C PHE A 74 -13.96 2.97 2.42
N ASP A 75 -13.73 1.93 1.63
CA ASP A 75 -13.04 2.02 0.34
C ASP A 75 -13.86 2.84 -0.69
N LEU A 76 -15.19 2.71 -0.71
CA LEU A 76 -16.06 3.56 -1.55
C LEU A 76 -15.97 5.03 -1.13
N LEU A 77 -15.94 5.32 0.18
CA LEU A 77 -15.78 6.67 0.68
C LEU A 77 -14.41 7.26 0.29
N LEU A 78 -13.35 6.45 0.32
CA LEU A 78 -12.02 6.84 -0.16
C LEU A 78 -12.03 7.11 -1.67
N MET A 79 -12.61 6.21 -2.47
CA MET A 79 -12.69 6.33 -3.93
C MET A 79 -13.44 7.61 -4.35
N ASN A 80 -14.56 7.92 -3.69
CA ASN A 80 -15.33 9.15 -3.92
C ASN A 80 -14.57 10.44 -3.58
N ASN A 81 -13.46 10.34 -2.84
CA ASN A 81 -12.61 11.48 -2.49
C ASN A 81 -11.21 11.39 -3.10
N LEU A 82 -10.92 10.40 -3.95
CA LEU A 82 -9.61 10.14 -4.54
C LEU A 82 -9.00 11.39 -5.19
N GLU A 83 -9.76 12.09 -6.02
CA GLU A 83 -9.32 13.32 -6.71
C GLU A 83 -9.02 14.49 -5.74
N LYS A 84 -9.55 14.46 -4.50
CA LYS A 84 -9.34 15.51 -3.51
C LYS A 84 -8.14 15.25 -2.61
N ILE A 85 -7.96 14.00 -2.19
CA ILE A 85 -6.94 13.64 -1.19
C ILE A 85 -5.73 12.89 -1.79
N GLY A 86 -5.88 12.29 -2.97
CA GLY A 86 -4.81 11.62 -3.72
C GLY A 86 -4.67 10.14 -3.39
N SER A 87 -4.12 9.37 -4.33
CA SER A 87 -3.93 7.92 -4.21
C SER A 87 -2.98 7.52 -3.08
N ASN A 88 -2.04 8.39 -2.72
CA ASN A 88 -1.16 8.24 -1.58
C ASN A 88 -1.92 8.24 -0.23
N LEU A 89 -2.93 9.09 -0.06
CA LEU A 89 -3.74 9.07 1.15
C LEU A 89 -4.76 7.94 1.13
N THR A 90 -5.44 7.71 0.00
CA THR A 90 -6.46 6.65 -0.06
C THR A 90 -5.86 5.28 0.17
N THR A 91 -4.70 4.99 -0.40
CA THR A 91 -4.03 3.70 -0.24
C THR A 91 -3.57 3.47 1.20
N SER A 92 -2.95 4.48 1.83
CA SER A 92 -2.52 4.37 3.23
C SER A 92 -3.69 4.17 4.19
N LEU A 93 -4.81 4.89 3.98
CA LEU A 93 -6.03 4.74 4.77
C LEU A 93 -6.69 3.37 4.59
N SER A 94 -6.79 2.86 3.35
CA SER A 94 -7.35 1.54 3.05
C SER A 94 -6.51 0.43 3.70
N PHE A 95 -5.17 0.51 3.61
CA PHE A 95 -4.28 -0.43 4.29
C PHE A 95 -4.39 -0.38 5.81
N ALA A 96 -4.52 0.82 6.39
CA ALA A 96 -4.73 0.97 7.82
C ALA A 96 -6.05 0.29 8.25
N PHE A 97 -7.13 0.47 7.47
CA PHE A 97 -8.41 -0.17 7.73
C PHE A 97 -8.32 -1.70 7.62
N PHE A 98 -7.70 -2.20 6.55
CA PHE A 98 -7.44 -3.64 6.39
C PHE A 98 -6.68 -4.21 7.59
N ASN A 99 -5.69 -3.48 8.10
CA ASN A 99 -4.88 -3.93 9.22
C ASN A 99 -5.64 -3.94 10.57
N LEU A 100 -6.73 -3.17 10.72
CA LEU A 100 -7.65 -3.35 11.86
C LEU A 100 -8.43 -4.68 11.80
N GLU A 101 -8.63 -5.22 10.60
CA GLU A 101 -9.42 -6.43 10.33
C GLU A 101 -8.55 -7.64 9.96
N ARG A 102 -7.22 -7.52 10.07
CA ARG A 102 -6.26 -8.50 9.54
C ARG A 102 -6.56 -9.92 10.02
N ASP A 103 -6.88 -10.09 11.30
CA ASP A 103 -7.11 -11.43 11.87
C ASP A 103 -8.26 -12.17 11.19
N SER A 104 -9.34 -11.47 10.86
CA SER A 104 -10.50 -12.02 10.14
C SER A 104 -10.16 -12.42 8.70
N PHE A 105 -9.22 -11.70 8.08
CA PHE A 105 -8.70 -12.07 6.78
C PHE A 105 -7.79 -13.30 6.88
N VAL A 106 -6.77 -13.25 7.74
CA VAL A 106 -5.79 -14.33 7.89
C VAL A 106 -6.45 -15.65 8.28
N SER A 107 -7.48 -15.64 9.14
CA SER A 107 -8.22 -16.85 9.51
C SER A 107 -8.97 -17.51 8.34
N LYS A 108 -9.24 -16.76 7.27
CA LYS A 108 -9.95 -17.23 6.06
C LYS A 108 -8.99 -17.57 4.91
N VAL A 109 -7.72 -17.17 5.01
CA VAL A 109 -6.72 -17.47 4.00
C VAL A 109 -6.20 -18.89 4.23
N SER A 110 -6.69 -19.81 3.42
CA SER A 110 -6.03 -21.09 3.14
C SER A 110 -5.45 -21.02 1.72
N GLY A 111 -4.20 -21.40 1.51
CA GLY A 111 -3.64 -21.37 0.16
C GLY A 111 -2.21 -21.84 0.06
N GLU A 112 -1.80 -22.06 -1.18
CA GLU A 112 -0.42 -22.34 -1.55
C GLU A 112 0.38 -21.03 -1.59
N PHE A 113 1.66 -21.09 -1.22
CA PHE A 113 2.54 -19.94 -1.36
C PHE A 113 2.80 -19.67 -2.85
N PRO A 114 2.75 -18.40 -3.29
CA PRO A 114 3.11 -18.06 -4.66
C PRO A 114 4.61 -18.30 -4.89
N ILE A 115 4.99 -18.66 -6.11
CA ILE A 115 6.40 -18.73 -6.49
C ILE A 115 6.92 -17.29 -6.66
N PRO A 116 7.92 -16.85 -5.88
CA PRO A 116 8.42 -15.48 -5.92
C PRO A 116 9.23 -15.22 -7.20
N LEU A 117 8.96 -14.08 -7.83
CA LEU A 117 9.79 -13.51 -8.89
C LEU A 117 10.88 -12.64 -8.26
N GLY A 118 12.15 -13.02 -8.42
CA GLY A 118 13.29 -12.24 -7.93
C GLY A 118 13.83 -11.31 -9.00
N ASN A 119 13.89 -10.00 -8.72
CA ASN A 119 14.56 -9.05 -9.62
C ASN A 119 16.08 -9.19 -9.48
N VAL A 120 16.76 -9.58 -10.57
CA VAL A 120 18.22 -9.83 -10.58
C VAL A 120 19.01 -8.75 -11.32
N ILE A 121 18.42 -8.11 -12.34
CA ILE A 121 19.06 -7.03 -13.10
C ILE A 121 18.02 -5.94 -13.33
N GLY A 122 18.34 -4.74 -12.85
CA GLY A 122 17.64 -3.51 -13.21
C GLY A 122 18.22 -2.87 -14.46
N GLY A 123 17.36 -2.19 -15.22
CA GLY A 123 17.72 -1.33 -16.34
C GLY A 123 16.70 -0.20 -16.50
N GLY A 124 16.73 0.47 -17.65
CA GLY A 124 15.86 1.61 -17.94
C GLY A 124 15.95 2.71 -16.86
N VAL A 125 14.79 3.17 -16.37
CA VAL A 125 14.66 4.31 -15.44
C VAL A 125 15.18 4.02 -14.03
N HIS A 126 15.28 2.75 -13.63
CA HIS A 126 15.67 2.38 -12.25
C HIS A 126 17.18 2.54 -12.03
N HIS A 127 18.00 2.04 -12.97
CA HIS A 127 19.46 2.16 -13.14
C HIS A 127 19.90 1.05 -14.11
N GLY A 128 20.73 1.29 -15.14
CA GLY A 128 21.46 0.18 -15.80
C GLY A 128 21.85 0.33 -17.27
N LYS A 129 22.59 -0.69 -17.75
CA LYS A 129 23.27 -0.80 -19.07
C LYS A 129 22.38 -1.39 -20.18
N THR A 130 21.07 -1.46 -19.97
CA THR A 130 20.09 -2.03 -20.89
C THR A 130 18.79 -1.25 -20.84
N ASP A 131 18.07 -1.25 -21.97
CA ASP A 131 16.75 -0.62 -22.11
C ASP A 131 15.64 -1.42 -21.42
N ILE A 132 15.88 -2.69 -21.07
CA ILE A 132 14.92 -3.54 -20.34
C ILE A 132 14.88 -3.13 -18.87
N GLN A 133 13.68 -2.90 -18.33
CA GLN A 133 13.52 -2.36 -16.98
C GLN A 133 13.85 -3.36 -15.85
N GLU A 134 13.37 -4.60 -15.96
CA GLU A 134 13.64 -5.65 -14.97
C GLU A 134 13.83 -7.00 -15.67
N ILE A 135 14.89 -7.70 -15.30
CA ILE A 135 15.08 -9.12 -15.64
C ILE A 135 14.85 -9.91 -14.36
N LEU A 136 13.83 -10.78 -14.39
CA LEU A 136 13.35 -11.52 -13.23
C LEU A 136 13.73 -13.00 -13.32
N LEU A 137 14.03 -13.61 -12.17
CA LEU A 137 14.22 -15.06 -12.03
C LEU A 137 12.98 -15.70 -11.41
N LEU A 138 12.53 -16.81 -12.02
CA LEU A 138 11.40 -17.61 -11.54
C LEU A 138 11.86 -19.03 -11.17
N PRO A 139 11.87 -19.41 -9.88
CA PRO A 139 12.37 -20.70 -9.42
C PRO A 139 11.33 -21.84 -9.56
N VAL A 140 10.95 -22.17 -10.79
CA VAL A 140 9.89 -23.18 -11.11
C VAL A 140 10.17 -24.60 -10.60
N LYS A 141 11.42 -24.92 -10.24
CA LYS A 141 11.83 -26.24 -9.71
C LYS A 141 11.95 -26.27 -8.18
N ALA A 142 11.66 -25.18 -7.49
CA ALA A 142 11.70 -25.15 -6.04
C ALA A 142 10.63 -26.06 -5.44
N LYS A 143 10.98 -26.80 -4.39
CA LYS A 143 10.08 -27.76 -3.75
C LYS A 143 9.12 -27.12 -2.75
N ASN A 144 9.47 -25.93 -2.27
CA ASN A 144 8.70 -25.15 -1.29
C ASN A 144 9.11 -23.67 -1.39
N ILE A 145 8.37 -22.81 -0.69
CA ILE A 145 8.60 -21.36 -0.69
C ILE A 145 9.99 -20.99 -0.17
N PHE A 146 10.51 -21.71 0.81
CA PHE A 146 11.84 -21.43 1.37
C PHE A 146 12.94 -21.66 0.33
N ASP A 147 12.89 -22.77 -0.41
CA ASP A 147 13.81 -23.06 -1.51
C ASP A 147 13.68 -22.05 -2.65
N ALA A 148 12.44 -21.63 -2.96
CA ALA A 148 12.16 -20.65 -4.00
C ALA A 148 12.78 -19.28 -3.66
N VAL A 149 12.55 -18.79 -2.44
CA VAL A 149 13.14 -17.56 -1.92
C VAL A 149 14.67 -17.65 -1.88
N LYS A 150 15.22 -18.77 -1.39
CA LYS A 150 16.67 -19.01 -1.34
C LYS A 150 17.34 -18.95 -2.72
N THR A 151 16.64 -19.39 -3.76
CA THR A 151 17.14 -19.34 -5.14
C THR A 151 17.28 -17.89 -5.64
N ASN A 152 16.46 -16.96 -5.16
CA ASN A 152 16.49 -15.55 -5.54
C ASN A 152 17.54 -14.71 -4.80
N PHE A 153 18.24 -15.24 -3.79
CA PHE A 153 19.25 -14.51 -3.00
C PHE A 153 20.69 -14.66 -3.49
N ARG A 154 20.94 -15.51 -4.49
CA ARG A 154 22.29 -15.87 -4.94
C ARG A 154 22.72 -15.16 -6.21
#